data_AF-M4RPF0-F1
#
_entry.id   AF-M4RPF0-F1
#
_cell.length_a   1.000
_cell.length_b   1.000
_cell.length_c   1.000
_cell.angle_alpha   90.00
_cell.angle_beta   90.00
_cell.angle_gamma   90.00
#
_symmetry.space_group_name_H-M   'P 1'
#
loop_
_entity.id
_entity.type
_entity.pdbx_description
1 polymer ?
#
loop_
_entity_poly.entity_id
_entity_poly.type
_entity_poly.pdbx_seq_one_letter_code
_entity_poly.pdbx_strand_id
1 'polypeptide(L)'
;MEMAETINQTLLMLLPDDMFFASAIVEINNTGKQLDIWNGGMPSLLLQDRNGKIVKCFASRHMSLGILEKHEFVSDVERYTMQFGDRLVAYSDGIVELENEQRKMLGDEGIEKWLNNQPDISVAGVVSKATEYLGSMQRNDDITVIIFTSQPFKPVEKKGHASKVPIKIVIELNAEHIKSADPVVDLVNVVTNQLSLYEIHSELFTVLSELYNNYLEHGILELDSRLKQSDDGFFEYFRREKRGFRHYRAPELLFLQSLDLMKTLWQSELKIQAKALNRDIYQNWKMLKKVTDVAFRW
;
A
#
# COMPACT_ATOMS: atom_id res chain seq x y z
N MET A 1 -9.33 1.63 -7.44
CA MET A 1 -8.63 2.08 -6.22
C MET A 1 -9.26 1.35 -5.04
N GLU A 2 -8.56 0.35 -4.50
CA GLU A 2 -9.10 -0.54 -3.47
C GLU A 2 -9.57 0.23 -2.22
N MET A 3 -8.82 1.24 -1.80
CA MET A 3 -9.18 2.07 -0.64
C MET A 3 -10.54 2.76 -0.80
N ALA A 4 -10.89 3.24 -1.99
CA ALA A 4 -12.19 3.88 -2.24
C ALA A 4 -13.33 2.85 -2.13
N GLU A 5 -13.12 1.65 -2.67
CA GLU A 5 -14.09 0.55 -2.60
C GLU A 5 -14.34 0.10 -1.15
N THR A 6 -13.26 -0.07 -0.37
CA THR A 6 -13.35 -0.48 1.04
C THR A 6 -14.07 0.57 1.88
N ILE A 7 -13.74 1.86 1.70
CA ILE A 7 -14.41 2.95 2.41
C ILE A 7 -15.88 3.01 1.99
N ASN A 8 -16.21 2.89 0.70
CA ASN A 8 -17.59 2.90 0.22
C ASN A 8 -18.44 1.79 0.87
N GLN A 9 -17.94 0.54 0.86
CA GLN A 9 -18.64 -0.59 1.49
C GLN A 9 -18.83 -0.39 2.99
N THR A 10 -17.83 0.17 3.66
CA THR A 10 -17.92 0.48 5.09
C THR A 10 -18.98 1.55 5.35
N LEU A 11 -19.02 2.60 4.53
CA LEU A 11 -19.99 3.69 4.66
C LEU A 11 -21.41 3.26 4.33
N LEU A 12 -21.64 2.40 3.34
CA LEU A 12 -22.97 1.83 3.06
C LEU A 12 -23.58 1.10 4.27
N MET A 13 -22.75 0.49 5.12
CA MET A 13 -23.23 -0.20 6.32
C MET A 13 -23.46 0.73 7.52
N LEU A 14 -22.84 1.91 7.52
CA LEU A 14 -22.77 2.79 8.69
C LEU A 14 -23.57 4.09 8.53
N LEU A 15 -23.69 4.59 7.31
CA LEU A 15 -24.40 5.84 7.04
C LEU A 15 -25.92 5.60 7.05
N PRO A 16 -26.70 6.56 7.56
CA PRO A 16 -28.14 6.62 7.32
C PRO A 16 -28.47 6.69 5.83
N ASP A 17 -29.65 6.20 5.44
CA ASP A 17 -30.10 6.13 4.03
C ASP A 17 -30.15 7.49 3.31
N ASP A 18 -30.20 8.60 4.05
CA ASP A 18 -30.26 9.97 3.54
C ASP A 18 -28.90 10.71 3.55
N MET A 19 -27.80 10.00 3.86
CA MET A 19 -26.47 10.57 3.94
C MET A 19 -25.50 9.95 2.94
N PHE A 20 -24.61 10.78 2.42
CA PHE A 20 -23.49 10.37 1.58
C PHE A 20 -22.22 11.12 1.97
N PHE A 21 -21.08 10.67 1.46
CA PHE A 21 -19.78 11.23 1.81
C PHE A 21 -18.99 11.61 0.57
N ALA A 22 -18.97 12.91 0.27
CA ALA A 22 -18.10 13.46 -0.77
C ALA A 22 -16.64 13.34 -0.33
N SER A 23 -15.78 12.81 -1.19
CA SER A 23 -14.36 12.68 -0.88
C SER A 23 -13.48 12.64 -2.12
N ALA A 24 -12.24 13.10 -1.94
CA ALA A 24 -11.16 12.91 -2.90
C ALA A 24 -10.02 12.17 -2.22
N ILE A 25 -9.52 11.14 -2.88
CA ILE A 25 -8.42 10.31 -2.39
C ILE A 25 -7.28 10.43 -3.39
N VAL A 26 -6.11 10.77 -2.87
CA VAL A 26 -4.90 10.99 -3.68
C VAL A 26 -3.81 10.10 -3.13
N GLU A 27 -3.35 9.15 -3.95
CA GLU A 27 -2.16 8.38 -3.67
C GLU A 27 -0.95 9.03 -4.35
N ILE A 28 0.13 9.20 -3.59
CA ILE A 28 1.39 9.77 -4.08
C ILE A 28 2.49 8.74 -3.90
N ASN A 29 3.15 8.37 -4.99
CA ASN A 29 4.20 7.35 -4.93
C ASN A 29 5.43 7.82 -4.12
N ASN A 30 6.34 6.90 -3.80
CA ASN A 30 7.56 7.19 -3.03
C ASN A 30 8.52 8.22 -3.66
N THR A 31 8.36 8.57 -4.94
CA THR A 31 9.15 9.61 -5.59
C THR A 31 8.60 11.02 -5.33
N GLY A 32 7.33 11.12 -4.91
CA GLY A 32 6.61 12.38 -4.75
C GLY A 32 6.10 12.99 -6.05
N LYS A 33 6.12 12.25 -7.16
CA LYS A 33 5.74 12.76 -8.49
C LYS A 33 4.49 12.14 -9.08
N GLN A 34 4.27 10.85 -8.85
CA GLN A 34 3.15 10.16 -9.47
C GLN A 34 1.94 10.26 -8.55
N LEU A 35 0.86 10.78 -9.11
CA LEU A 35 -0.44 10.91 -8.48
C LEU A 35 -1.40 9.89 -9.09
N ASP A 36 -2.12 9.17 -8.25
CA ASP A 36 -3.34 8.45 -8.61
C ASP A 36 -4.50 9.10 -7.84
N ILE A 37 -5.45 9.67 -8.57
CA ILE A 37 -6.52 10.50 -7.99
C ILE A 37 -7.87 9.83 -8.25
N TRP A 38 -8.62 9.64 -7.16
CA TRP A 38 -10.04 9.31 -7.19
C TRP A 38 -10.82 10.49 -6.59
N ASN A 39 -11.81 11.03 -7.30
CA ASN A 39 -12.62 12.15 -6.81
C ASN A 39 -14.11 11.85 -6.99
N GLY A 40 -14.81 11.69 -5.86
CA GLY A 40 -16.25 11.45 -5.79
C GLY A 40 -16.98 12.52 -4.99
N GLY A 41 -17.62 13.45 -5.68
CA GLY A 41 -18.47 14.48 -5.11
C GLY A 41 -17.76 15.73 -4.59
N MET A 42 -16.42 15.81 -4.65
CA MET A 42 -15.68 17.02 -4.22
C MET A 42 -15.46 18.00 -5.38
N PRO A 43 -15.15 19.28 -5.09
CA PRO A 43 -14.63 20.20 -6.10
C PRO A 43 -13.42 19.65 -6.86
N SER A 44 -13.13 20.24 -8.03
CA SER A 44 -11.98 19.82 -8.84
C SER A 44 -10.67 20.07 -8.11
N LEU A 45 -9.77 19.08 -8.08
CA LEU A 45 -8.42 19.29 -7.57
C LEU A 45 -7.60 20.02 -8.64
N LEU A 46 -6.79 20.98 -8.23
CA LEU A 46 -6.03 21.84 -9.13
C LEU A 46 -4.55 21.46 -9.09
N LEU A 47 -3.96 21.29 -10.27
CA LEU A 47 -2.52 21.18 -10.42
C LEU A 47 -1.96 22.52 -10.87
N GLN A 48 -1.10 23.08 -10.04
CA GLN A 48 -0.42 24.34 -10.25
C GLN A 48 1.06 24.10 -10.58
N ASP A 49 1.57 24.73 -11.63
CA ASP A 49 3.00 24.71 -11.92
C ASP A 49 3.79 25.65 -11.00
N ARG A 50 5.11 25.59 -11.08
CA ARG A 50 6.03 26.44 -10.29
C ARG A 50 5.85 27.95 -10.49
N ASN A 51 5.25 28.37 -11.60
CA ASN A 51 5.01 29.78 -11.92
C ASN A 51 3.63 30.23 -11.44
N GLY A 52 2.86 29.33 -10.82
CA GLY A 52 1.55 29.58 -10.28
C GLY A 52 0.41 29.32 -11.27
N LYS A 53 0.71 28.90 -12.50
CA LYS A 53 -0.32 28.64 -13.51
C LYS A 53 -1.03 27.31 -13.21
N ILE A 54 -2.35 27.31 -13.20
CA ILE A 54 -3.12 26.06 -13.20
C ILE A 54 -2.93 25.36 -14.55
N VAL A 55 -2.33 24.18 -14.52
CA VAL A 55 -1.97 23.38 -15.71
C VAL A 55 -2.88 22.18 -15.93
N LYS A 56 -3.58 21.73 -14.89
CA LYS A 56 -4.56 20.64 -14.98
C LYS A 56 -5.60 20.74 -13.86
N CYS A 57 -6.84 20.36 -14.17
CA CYS A 57 -7.91 20.19 -13.18
C CYS A 57 -8.37 18.73 -13.18
N PHE A 58 -8.49 18.13 -12.01
CA PHE A 58 -9.00 16.77 -11.81
C PHE A 58 -10.43 16.85 -11.29
N ALA A 59 -11.37 16.85 -12.24
CA ALA A 59 -12.80 16.93 -11.95
C ALA A 59 -13.29 15.70 -11.18
N SER A 60 -14.37 15.87 -10.40
CA SER A 60 -15.08 14.74 -9.81
C SER A 60 -15.69 13.87 -10.91
N ARG A 61 -15.21 12.63 -11.02
CA ARG A 61 -15.67 11.64 -12.01
C ARG A 61 -16.55 10.56 -11.39
N HIS A 62 -16.55 10.45 -10.06
CA HIS A 62 -17.25 9.41 -9.34
C HIS A 62 -18.41 10.00 -8.53
N MET A 63 -19.35 9.14 -8.18
CA MET A 63 -20.36 9.45 -7.18
C MET A 63 -19.72 9.50 -5.80
N SER A 64 -20.33 10.26 -4.89
CA SER A 64 -19.96 10.28 -3.47
C SER A 64 -20.00 8.86 -2.87
N LEU A 65 -19.16 8.62 -1.87
CA LEU A 65 -19.10 7.34 -1.16
C LEU A 65 -20.37 7.15 -0.32
N GLY A 66 -20.75 5.88 -0.11
CA GLY A 66 -21.94 5.50 0.65
C GLY A 66 -23.23 5.49 -0.15
N ILE A 67 -23.16 5.62 -1.49
CA ILE A 67 -24.34 5.62 -2.38
C ILE A 67 -24.43 4.34 -3.20
N LEU A 68 -23.36 3.98 -3.90
CA LEU A 68 -23.39 2.92 -4.92
C LEU A 68 -23.02 1.57 -4.34
N GLU A 69 -23.79 0.54 -4.67
CA GLU A 69 -23.46 -0.84 -4.34
C GLU A 69 -22.17 -1.31 -5.03
N LYS A 70 -21.56 -2.38 -4.49
CA LYS A 70 -20.25 -2.88 -4.95
C LYS A 70 -20.16 -3.12 -6.47
N HIS A 71 -21.25 -3.56 -7.09
CA HIS A 71 -21.28 -3.91 -8.51
C HIS A 71 -21.44 -2.69 -9.45
N GLU A 72 -21.90 -1.55 -8.91
CA GLU A 72 -22.06 -0.29 -9.63
C GLU A 72 -20.91 0.67 -9.36
N PHE A 73 -20.20 0.46 -8.25
CA PHE A 73 -19.08 1.30 -7.85
C PHE A 73 -17.90 1.19 -8.82
N VAL A 74 -17.52 2.32 -9.42
CA VAL A 74 -16.34 2.41 -10.29
C VAL A 74 -15.23 3.13 -9.56
N SER A 75 -14.08 2.47 -9.45
CA SER A 75 -12.94 2.92 -8.66
C SER A 75 -11.71 3.29 -9.49
N ASP A 76 -11.85 3.49 -10.80
CA ASP A 76 -10.73 3.91 -11.65
C ASP A 76 -10.15 5.25 -11.18
N VAL A 77 -8.87 5.48 -11.50
CA VAL A 77 -8.14 6.66 -11.03
C VAL A 77 -7.61 7.45 -12.21
N GLU A 78 -7.59 8.76 -12.06
CA GLU A 78 -6.83 9.60 -12.97
C GLU A 78 -5.36 9.65 -12.52
N ARG A 79 -4.49 9.14 -13.38
CA ARG A 79 -3.04 9.13 -13.15
C ARG A 79 -2.37 10.36 -13.76
N TYR A 80 -1.47 10.98 -13.02
CA TYR A 80 -0.66 12.10 -13.52
C TYR A 80 0.75 12.10 -12.94
N THR A 81 1.73 12.56 -13.72
CA THR A 81 3.12 12.70 -13.27
C THR A 81 3.49 14.17 -13.16
N MET A 82 3.67 14.64 -11.93
CA MET A 82 4.11 15.99 -11.59
C MET A 82 5.60 16.18 -11.87
N GLN A 83 5.99 17.44 -12.08
CA GLN A 83 7.36 17.87 -11.88
C GLN A 83 7.57 18.26 -10.42
N PHE A 84 8.81 18.13 -9.94
CA PHE A 84 9.14 18.66 -8.61
C PHE A 84 8.83 20.15 -8.56
N GLY A 85 8.30 20.64 -7.45
CA GLY A 85 7.85 22.02 -7.28
C GLY A 85 6.44 22.30 -7.79
N ASP A 86 5.84 21.43 -8.62
CA ASP A 86 4.42 21.53 -8.92
C ASP A 86 3.61 21.30 -7.63
N ARG A 87 2.43 21.90 -7.56
CA ARG A 87 1.57 21.88 -6.38
C ARG A 87 0.22 21.28 -6.72
N LEU A 88 -0.17 20.25 -5.99
CA LEU A 88 -1.55 19.75 -6.01
C LEU A 88 -2.33 20.46 -4.90
N VAL A 89 -3.43 21.09 -5.27
CA VAL A 89 -4.32 21.83 -4.36
C VAL A 89 -5.68 21.15 -4.36
N ALA A 90 -6.15 20.76 -3.18
CA ALA A 90 -7.48 20.21 -2.94
C ALA A 90 -8.20 21.06 -1.91
N TYR A 91 -9.50 21.24 -2.07
CA TYR A 91 -10.33 22.04 -1.17
C TYR A 91 -11.76 21.49 -1.12
N SER A 92 -12.46 21.79 -0.03
CA SER A 92 -13.90 21.51 0.11
C SER A 92 -14.75 22.58 -0.57
N ASP A 93 -16.03 22.24 -0.80
CA ASP A 93 -17.10 23.15 -1.19
C ASP A 93 -17.20 24.39 -0.31
N GLY A 94 -16.92 24.27 1.00
CA GLY A 94 -16.83 25.41 1.91
C GLY A 94 -15.88 26.55 1.47
N ILE A 95 -14.96 26.34 0.51
CA ILE A 95 -14.20 27.41 -0.16
C ILE A 95 -14.98 28.04 -1.32
N VAL A 96 -15.51 27.24 -2.24
CA VAL A 96 -16.17 27.76 -3.46
C VAL A 96 -17.54 28.36 -3.16
N GLU A 97 -18.19 27.88 -2.10
CA GLU A 97 -19.46 28.38 -1.60
C GLU A 97 -19.32 29.57 -0.64
N LEU A 98 -18.09 30.06 -0.41
CA LEU A 98 -17.89 31.30 0.34
C LEU A 98 -18.65 32.45 -0.31
N GLU A 99 -19.56 33.04 0.45
CA GLU A 99 -20.37 34.18 0.02
C GLU A 99 -19.87 35.46 0.67
N ASN A 100 -19.59 36.49 -0.14
CA ASN A 100 -19.20 37.80 0.38
C ASN A 100 -20.41 38.67 0.78
N GLU A 101 -20.16 39.87 1.31
CA GLU A 101 -21.21 40.81 1.74
C GLU A 101 -22.19 41.23 0.63
N GLN A 102 -21.80 41.10 -0.64
CA GLN A 102 -22.66 41.37 -1.80
C GLN A 102 -23.46 40.13 -2.25
N ARG A 103 -23.47 39.07 -1.44
CA ARG A 103 -24.08 37.77 -1.74
C ARG A 103 -23.50 37.08 -2.98
N LYS A 104 -22.22 37.32 -3.26
CA LYS A 104 -21.52 36.70 -4.38
C LYS A 104 -20.65 35.54 -3.90
N MET A 105 -20.98 34.34 -4.35
CA MET A 105 -20.14 33.15 -4.15
C MET A 105 -18.76 33.32 -4.81
N LEU A 106 -17.73 32.80 -4.16
CA LEU A 106 -16.35 32.83 -4.67
C LEU A 106 -16.23 32.04 -5.98
N GLY A 107 -16.82 30.84 -6.01
CA GLY A 107 -16.74 29.90 -7.12
C GLY A 107 -15.32 29.40 -7.41
N ASP A 108 -15.20 28.48 -8.37
CA ASP A 108 -13.91 27.91 -8.78
C ASP A 108 -12.94 28.97 -9.29
N GLU A 109 -13.44 29.96 -10.04
CA GLU A 109 -12.60 31.04 -10.56
C GLU A 109 -11.91 31.86 -9.46
N GLY A 110 -12.53 32.01 -8.30
CA GLY A 110 -12.01 32.83 -7.22
C GLY A 110 -10.76 32.23 -6.60
N ILE A 111 -10.81 30.92 -6.27
CA ILE A 111 -9.65 30.20 -5.75
C ILE A 111 -8.55 30.08 -6.81
N GLU A 112 -8.89 29.83 -8.07
CA GLU A 112 -7.92 29.82 -9.18
C GLU A 112 -7.20 31.17 -9.30
N LYS A 113 -7.92 32.29 -9.21
CA LYS A 113 -7.31 33.64 -9.21
C LYS A 113 -6.38 33.84 -8.02
N TRP A 114 -6.75 33.36 -6.83
CA TRP A 114 -5.87 33.48 -5.66
C TRP A 114 -4.58 32.70 -5.81
N LEU A 115 -4.66 31.49 -6.36
CA LEU A 115 -3.52 30.62 -6.64
C LEU A 115 -2.63 31.22 -7.74
N ASN A 116 -3.21 31.66 -8.87
CA ASN A 116 -2.48 32.26 -9.99
C ASN A 116 -1.75 33.55 -9.58
N ASN A 117 -2.39 34.41 -8.78
CA ASN A 117 -1.81 35.69 -8.36
C ASN A 117 -0.71 35.53 -7.29
N GLN A 118 -0.71 34.41 -6.57
CA GLN A 118 0.27 34.16 -5.51
C GLN A 118 0.74 32.70 -5.59
N PRO A 119 1.70 32.39 -6.49
CA PRO A 119 2.16 31.04 -6.79
C PRO A 119 2.60 30.22 -5.59
N ASP A 120 3.12 30.88 -4.54
CA ASP A 120 3.63 30.26 -3.31
C ASP A 120 2.69 30.45 -2.11
N ILE A 121 1.41 30.76 -2.34
CA ILE A 121 0.43 30.98 -1.25
C ILE A 121 0.36 29.74 -0.35
N SER A 122 0.56 29.93 0.95
CA SER A 122 0.44 28.83 1.92
C SER A 122 -1.03 28.49 2.20
N VAL A 123 -1.29 27.35 2.83
CA VAL A 123 -2.65 27.02 3.32
C VAL A 123 -3.19 28.14 4.21
N ALA A 124 -2.37 28.66 5.12
CA ALA A 124 -2.73 29.81 5.96
C ALA A 124 -3.07 31.05 5.12
N GLY A 125 -2.32 31.30 4.04
CA GLY A 125 -2.60 32.40 3.11
C GLY A 125 -3.94 32.24 2.39
N VAL A 126 -4.28 31.03 1.95
CA VAL A 126 -5.60 30.75 1.33
C VAL A 126 -6.72 30.97 2.35
N VAL A 127 -6.55 30.50 3.59
CA VAL A 127 -7.53 30.71 4.67
C VAL A 127 -7.67 32.20 5.00
N SER A 128 -6.57 32.97 5.03
CA SER A 128 -6.65 34.42 5.23
C SER A 128 -7.41 35.13 4.12
N LYS A 129 -7.18 34.77 2.84
CA LYS A 129 -7.95 35.30 1.71
C LYS A 129 -9.43 34.92 1.78
N ALA A 130 -9.73 33.69 2.20
CA ALA A 130 -11.10 33.25 2.45
C ALA A 130 -11.80 34.09 3.52
N THR A 131 -11.14 34.36 4.65
CA THR A 131 -11.67 35.23 5.71
C THR A 131 -11.85 36.67 5.23
N GLU A 132 -10.91 37.20 4.46
CA GLU A 132 -11.01 38.55 3.89
C GLU A 132 -12.18 38.65 2.90
N TYR A 133 -12.37 37.64 2.05
CA TYR A 133 -13.47 37.58 1.07
C TYR A 133 -14.84 37.47 1.75
N LEU A 134 -14.94 36.69 2.83
CA LEU A 134 -16.15 36.55 3.64
C LEU A 134 -16.55 37.90 4.29
N GLY A 135 -15.57 38.70 4.72
CA GLY A 135 -15.82 39.99 5.37
C GLY A 135 -16.52 39.82 6.72
N SER A 136 -17.65 40.51 6.90
CA SER A 136 -18.48 40.40 8.12
C SER A 136 -19.53 39.28 8.08
N MET A 137 -19.60 38.50 6.99
CA MET A 137 -20.58 37.42 6.84
C MET A 137 -20.28 36.24 7.77
N GLN A 138 -21.34 35.53 8.16
CA GLN A 138 -21.20 34.27 8.86
C GLN A 138 -20.87 33.15 7.87
N ARG A 139 -19.99 32.25 8.29
CA ARG A 139 -19.61 31.09 7.48
C ARG A 139 -20.73 30.05 7.48
N ASN A 140 -21.06 29.52 6.30
CA ASN A 140 -22.12 28.53 6.12
C ASN A 140 -21.61 27.08 6.27
N ASP A 141 -20.32 26.83 6.00
CA ASP A 141 -19.72 25.50 6.03
C ASP A 141 -18.23 25.53 6.38
N ASP A 142 -17.66 24.38 6.75
CA ASP A 142 -16.25 24.24 7.10
C ASP A 142 -15.31 24.32 5.88
N ILE A 143 -14.17 24.97 6.09
CA ILE A 143 -13.13 25.07 5.06
C ILE A 143 -12.03 24.08 5.35
N THR A 144 -11.82 23.20 4.39
CA THR A 144 -10.64 22.33 4.31
C THR A 144 -9.84 22.70 3.06
N VAL A 145 -8.54 22.89 3.23
CA VAL A 145 -7.59 23.12 2.13
C VAL A 145 -6.34 22.28 2.37
N ILE A 146 -5.93 21.55 1.34
CA ILE A 146 -4.71 20.76 1.33
C ILE A 146 -3.86 21.24 0.17
N ILE A 147 -2.58 21.52 0.43
CA ILE A 147 -1.60 21.80 -0.62
C ILE A 147 -0.42 20.87 -0.46
N PHE A 148 -0.19 20.04 -1.48
CA PHE A 148 0.98 19.18 -1.57
C PHE A 148 1.92 19.73 -2.65
N THR A 149 3.15 20.07 -2.27
CA THR A 149 4.20 20.44 -3.21
C THR A 149 5.05 19.20 -3.53
N SER A 150 5.14 18.84 -4.81
CA SER A 150 5.95 17.71 -5.26
C SER A 150 7.41 17.92 -4.90
N GLN A 151 7.95 17.01 -4.10
CA GLN A 151 9.33 17.02 -3.65
C GLN A 151 9.79 15.58 -3.41
N PRO A 152 11.10 15.31 -3.45
CA PRO A 152 11.61 13.99 -3.11
C PRO A 152 11.18 13.62 -1.69
N PHE A 153 10.48 12.49 -1.53
CA PHE A 153 10.29 11.95 -0.19
C PHE A 153 11.64 11.49 0.34
N LYS A 154 12.02 12.03 1.49
CA LYS A 154 13.07 11.39 2.29
C LYS A 154 12.41 10.16 2.91
N PRO A 155 12.96 8.94 2.75
CA PRO A 155 12.47 7.80 3.50
C PRO A 155 12.44 8.22 4.97
N VAL A 156 11.25 8.22 5.56
CA VAL A 156 11.13 8.37 7.00
C VAL A 156 11.79 7.09 7.51
N GLU A 157 13.03 7.20 8.00
CA GLU A 157 13.61 6.17 8.83
C GLU A 157 12.65 6.04 10.02
N LYS A 158 11.68 5.13 9.90
CA LYS A 158 11.00 4.62 11.07
C LYS A 158 12.15 4.03 11.85
N LYS A 159 12.58 4.72 12.91
CA LYS A 159 13.36 4.11 13.98
C LYS A 159 12.44 3.08 14.60
N GLY A 160 12.23 1.98 13.88
CA GLY A 160 11.61 0.80 14.40
C GLY A 160 12.43 0.49 15.63
N HIS A 161 11.77 0.40 16.77
CA HIS A 161 12.34 -0.28 17.90
C HIS A 161 12.41 -1.76 17.50
N ALA A 162 13.35 -2.09 16.59
CA ALA A 162 13.76 -3.46 16.39
C ALA A 162 14.07 -3.98 17.78
N SER A 163 13.37 -5.04 18.19
CA SER A 163 13.45 -5.56 19.54
C SER A 163 14.93 -5.66 19.93
N LYS A 164 15.28 -5.09 21.09
CA LYS A 164 16.66 -5.17 21.61
C LYS A 164 16.97 -6.55 22.18
N VAL A 165 15.99 -7.44 22.19
CA VAL A 165 16.08 -8.80 22.72
C VAL A 165 16.17 -9.77 21.55
N PRO A 166 17.05 -10.78 21.59
CA PRO A 166 17.05 -11.85 20.60
C PRO A 166 15.69 -12.55 20.60
N ILE A 167 15.08 -12.65 19.42
CA ILE A 167 13.76 -13.27 19.25
C ILE A 167 13.94 -14.60 18.52
N LYS A 168 13.17 -15.62 18.92
CA LYS A 168 13.07 -16.87 18.20
C LYS A 168 11.59 -17.10 17.89
N ILE A 169 11.23 -17.04 16.61
CA ILE A 169 9.88 -17.37 16.14
C ILE A 169 9.93 -18.81 15.63
N VAL A 170 9.03 -19.65 16.14
CA VAL A 170 8.83 -21.03 15.69
C VAL A 170 7.38 -21.17 15.27
N ILE A 171 7.16 -21.66 14.06
CA ILE A 171 5.83 -21.85 13.49
C ILE A 171 5.73 -23.28 13.05
N GLU A 172 4.64 -23.91 13.46
CA GLU A 172 4.32 -25.31 13.17
C GLU A 172 3.11 -25.35 12.23
N LEU A 173 3.34 -25.80 11.00
CA LEU A 173 2.29 -25.98 9.99
C LEU A 173 1.98 -27.45 9.83
N ASN A 174 0.70 -27.76 9.65
CA ASN A 174 0.22 -29.10 9.34
C ASN A 174 -0.36 -29.14 7.92
N ALA A 175 -0.75 -30.33 7.47
CA ALA A 175 -1.29 -30.55 6.13
C ALA A 175 -2.58 -29.77 5.83
N GLU A 176 -3.38 -29.42 6.83
CA GLU A 176 -4.59 -28.61 6.63
C GLU A 176 -4.22 -27.14 6.42
N HIS A 177 -3.29 -26.60 7.23
CA HIS A 177 -2.79 -25.22 7.09
C HIS A 177 -2.08 -24.98 5.75
N ILE A 178 -1.36 -25.99 5.24
CA ILE A 178 -0.72 -25.95 3.93
C ILE A 178 -1.75 -25.93 2.77
N LYS A 179 -2.95 -26.49 2.98
CA LYS A 179 -3.99 -26.62 1.93
C LYS A 179 -4.96 -25.44 1.88
N SER A 180 -5.15 -24.72 2.99
CA SER A 180 -6.20 -23.72 3.14
C SER A 180 -5.72 -22.28 3.14
N ALA A 181 -4.44 -22.01 3.41
CA ALA A 181 -3.87 -20.68 3.48
C ALA A 181 -2.62 -20.55 2.60
N ASP A 182 -2.21 -19.30 2.32
CA ASP A 182 -0.85 -18.99 1.89
C ASP A 182 -0.02 -18.67 3.15
N PRO A 183 0.59 -19.68 3.79
CA PRO A 183 1.28 -19.49 5.06
C PRO A 183 2.50 -18.57 4.94
N VAL A 184 3.01 -18.34 3.72
CA VAL A 184 4.14 -17.44 3.49
C VAL A 184 3.71 -16.00 3.68
N VAL A 185 2.56 -15.61 3.11
CA VAL A 185 2.01 -14.26 3.28
C VAL A 185 1.75 -13.96 4.76
N ASP A 186 1.10 -14.89 5.46
CA ASP A 186 0.80 -14.72 6.89
C ASP A 186 2.07 -14.61 7.73
N LEU A 187 3.08 -15.43 7.43
CA LEU A 187 4.36 -15.41 8.12
C LEU A 187 5.12 -14.10 7.90
N VAL A 188 5.20 -13.64 6.66
CA VAL A 188 5.84 -12.36 6.32
C VAL A 188 5.15 -11.25 7.10
N ASN A 189 3.82 -11.22 7.09
CA ASN A 189 3.06 -10.20 7.81
C ASN A 189 3.31 -10.24 9.32
N VAL A 190 3.35 -11.42 9.95
CA VAL A 190 3.67 -11.56 11.39
C VAL A 190 5.08 -11.01 11.69
N VAL A 191 6.07 -11.39 10.89
CA VAL A 191 7.47 -11.00 11.10
C VAL A 191 7.66 -9.50 10.86
N THR A 192 7.13 -8.95 9.76
CA THR A 192 7.29 -7.53 9.43
C THR A 192 6.52 -6.63 10.39
N ASN A 193 5.31 -7.04 10.81
CA ASN A 193 4.48 -6.24 11.71
C ASN A 193 5.03 -6.22 13.14
N GLN A 194 5.48 -7.36 13.68
CA GLN A 194 6.00 -7.42 15.06
C GLN A 194 7.38 -6.79 15.21
N LEU A 195 8.22 -6.86 14.19
CA LEU A 195 9.63 -6.42 14.27
C LEU A 195 9.88 -5.06 13.62
N SER A 196 8.82 -4.45 13.06
CA SER A 196 8.92 -3.21 12.27
C SER A 196 9.88 -3.33 11.08
N LEU A 197 9.98 -4.52 10.49
CA LEU A 197 10.89 -4.87 9.39
C LEU A 197 10.21 -4.75 8.01
N TYR A 198 9.42 -3.70 7.81
CA TYR A 198 8.66 -3.52 6.55
C TYR A 198 9.56 -3.35 5.33
N GLU A 199 10.78 -2.83 5.50
CA GLU A 199 11.73 -2.59 4.39
C GLU A 199 12.20 -3.88 3.71
N ILE A 200 12.18 -5.01 4.41
CA ILE A 200 12.59 -6.31 3.88
C ILE A 200 11.40 -7.18 3.49
N HIS A 201 10.17 -6.65 3.43
CA HIS A 201 8.96 -7.45 3.18
C HIS A 201 9.07 -8.27 1.90
N SER A 202 9.43 -7.64 0.78
CA SER A 202 9.57 -8.31 -0.52
C SER A 202 10.72 -9.33 -0.54
N GLU A 203 11.84 -9.01 0.11
CA GLU A 203 13.01 -9.88 0.19
C GLU A 203 12.72 -11.12 1.05
N LEU A 204 12.07 -10.90 2.20
CA LEU A 204 11.63 -11.94 3.12
C LEU A 204 10.57 -12.83 2.47
N PHE A 205 9.59 -12.24 1.77
CA PHE A 205 8.58 -12.98 1.02
C PHE A 205 9.21 -13.88 -0.04
N THR A 206 10.17 -13.36 -0.80
CA THR A 206 10.88 -14.14 -1.83
C THR A 206 11.58 -15.35 -1.22
N VAL A 207 12.37 -15.14 -0.16
CA VAL A 207 13.11 -16.23 0.50
C VAL A 207 12.18 -17.25 1.15
N LEU A 208 11.13 -16.81 1.85
CA LEU A 208 10.18 -17.71 2.48
C LEU A 208 9.36 -18.49 1.45
N SER A 209 9.00 -17.87 0.32
CA SER A 209 8.32 -18.54 -0.79
C SER A 209 9.18 -19.65 -1.38
N GLU A 210 10.47 -19.37 -1.63
CA GLU A 210 11.39 -20.38 -2.14
C GLU A 210 11.60 -21.53 -1.13
N LEU A 211 11.80 -21.23 0.15
CA LEU A 211 11.96 -22.24 1.19
C LEU A 211 10.70 -23.11 1.33
N TYR A 212 9.53 -22.48 1.32
CA TYR A 212 8.25 -23.17 1.41
C TYR A 212 8.00 -24.07 0.20
N ASN A 213 8.20 -23.56 -1.01
CA ASN A 213 8.04 -24.34 -2.25
C ASN A 213 9.04 -25.50 -2.30
N ASN A 214 10.32 -25.27 -1.95
CA ASN A 214 11.33 -26.32 -1.91
C ASN A 214 10.95 -27.44 -0.91
N TYR A 215 10.41 -27.07 0.25
CA TYR A 215 9.94 -28.04 1.24
C TYR A 215 8.71 -28.81 0.76
N LEU A 216 7.75 -28.13 0.14
CA LEU A 216 6.53 -28.76 -0.36
C LEU A 216 6.83 -29.73 -1.51
N GLU A 217 7.64 -29.29 -2.48
CA GLU A 217 8.00 -30.09 -3.66
C GLU A 217 8.91 -31.28 -3.32
N HIS A 218 9.97 -31.07 -2.53
CA HIS A 218 10.99 -32.09 -2.29
C HIS A 218 10.86 -32.81 -0.95
N GLY A 219 10.26 -32.17 0.06
CA GLY A 219 10.05 -32.75 1.39
C GLY A 219 8.76 -33.55 1.48
N ILE A 220 7.62 -32.94 1.11
CA ILE A 220 6.29 -33.54 1.26
C ILE A 220 5.89 -34.39 0.04
N LEU A 221 6.15 -33.90 -1.17
CA LEU A 221 5.65 -34.51 -2.40
C LEU A 221 6.68 -35.42 -3.10
N GLU A 222 7.93 -35.47 -2.62
CA GLU A 222 9.06 -36.23 -3.19
C GLU A 222 9.16 -36.11 -4.73
N LEU A 223 8.88 -34.92 -5.27
CA LEU A 223 8.87 -34.70 -6.71
C LEU A 223 10.31 -34.57 -7.23
N ASP A 224 10.63 -35.37 -8.24
CA ASP A 224 11.91 -35.34 -8.94
C ASP A 224 11.96 -34.14 -9.88
N SER A 225 12.89 -33.20 -9.66
CA SER A 225 13.07 -31.96 -10.43
C SER A 225 13.28 -32.22 -11.93
N ARG A 226 13.66 -33.46 -12.31
CA ARG A 226 13.80 -33.91 -13.70
C ARG A 226 12.47 -34.00 -14.47
N LEU A 227 11.33 -34.04 -13.77
CA LEU A 227 10.00 -34.07 -14.40
C LEU A 227 9.62 -32.72 -15.04
N LYS A 228 10.22 -31.60 -14.61
CA LYS A 228 9.99 -30.25 -15.18
C LYS A 228 10.74 -29.99 -16.50
N GLN A 229 11.53 -30.94 -17.00
CA GLN A 229 12.41 -30.75 -18.17
C GLN A 229 11.81 -31.22 -19.52
N SER A 230 10.57 -31.71 -19.54
CA SER A 230 9.86 -32.08 -20.78
C SER A 230 8.38 -31.71 -20.69
N ASP A 231 7.76 -31.36 -21.83
CA ASP A 231 6.36 -30.93 -21.90
C ASP A 231 5.38 -32.01 -21.37
N ASP A 232 5.67 -33.30 -21.59
CA ASP A 232 4.90 -34.43 -21.04
C ASP A 232 5.13 -34.65 -19.54
N GLY A 233 6.33 -34.34 -19.04
CA GLY A 233 6.68 -34.44 -17.61
C GLY A 233 5.99 -33.39 -16.75
N PHE A 234 5.67 -32.23 -17.32
CA PHE A 234 4.98 -31.13 -16.63
C PHE A 234 3.52 -31.47 -16.30
N PHE A 235 2.84 -32.21 -17.17
CA PHE A 235 1.49 -32.71 -16.91
C PHE A 235 1.46 -33.85 -15.88
N GLU A 236 2.44 -34.76 -15.90
CA GLU A 236 2.58 -35.79 -14.85
C GLU A 236 2.97 -35.17 -13.50
N TYR A 237 3.79 -34.11 -13.49
CA TYR A 237 4.10 -33.32 -12.31
C TYR A 237 2.84 -32.75 -11.65
N PHE A 238 2.01 -32.01 -12.39
CA PHE A 238 0.75 -31.44 -11.87
C PHE A 238 -0.26 -32.51 -11.42
N ARG A 239 -0.28 -33.66 -12.11
CA ARG A 239 -1.15 -34.79 -11.75
C ARG A 239 -0.71 -35.47 -10.46
N ARG A 240 0.60 -35.59 -10.22
CA ARG A 240 1.19 -36.16 -9.00
C ARG A 240 1.08 -35.20 -7.83
N GLU A 241 1.32 -33.92 -8.04
CA GLU A 241 1.07 -32.84 -7.08
C GLU A 241 -0.39 -32.88 -6.58
N LYS A 242 -1.37 -32.83 -7.48
CA LYS A 242 -2.81 -32.94 -7.13
C LYS A 242 -3.20 -34.25 -6.44
N ARG A 243 -2.50 -35.37 -6.73
CA ARG A 243 -2.76 -36.68 -6.08
C ARG A 243 -2.12 -36.77 -4.69
N GLY A 244 -0.90 -36.26 -4.52
CA GLY A 244 -0.20 -36.17 -3.24
C GLY A 244 -1.00 -35.33 -2.24
N PHE A 245 -1.46 -34.14 -2.66
CA PHE A 245 -2.33 -33.29 -1.85
C PHE A 245 -3.65 -33.96 -1.39
N ARG A 246 -4.22 -34.89 -2.18
CA ARG A 246 -5.45 -35.62 -1.82
C ARG A 246 -5.24 -36.79 -0.86
N HIS A 247 -4.07 -37.43 -0.87
CA HIS A 247 -3.78 -38.63 -0.06
C HIS A 247 -2.93 -38.34 1.20
N TYR A 248 -2.37 -37.14 1.32
CA TYR A 248 -1.53 -36.77 2.45
C TYR A 248 -2.37 -36.60 3.74
N ARG A 249 -2.16 -37.51 4.70
CA ARG A 249 -2.83 -37.61 6.01
C ARG A 249 -1.87 -37.58 7.21
N ALA A 250 -0.58 -37.37 7.00
CA ALA A 250 0.41 -37.37 8.09
C ALA A 250 0.70 -35.95 8.60
N PRO A 251 0.91 -35.76 9.92
CA PRO A 251 1.38 -34.49 10.45
C PRO A 251 2.91 -34.44 10.33
N GLU A 252 3.44 -33.99 9.19
CA GLU A 252 4.84 -33.57 9.18
C GLU A 252 4.92 -32.08 9.48
N LEU A 253 5.62 -31.78 10.59
CA LEU A 253 5.83 -30.44 11.10
C LEU A 253 6.83 -29.71 10.21
N LEU A 254 6.43 -28.56 9.65
CA LEU A 254 7.38 -27.55 9.22
C LEU A 254 7.93 -26.89 10.50
N PHE A 255 9.23 -27.01 10.76
CA PHE A 255 9.90 -26.19 11.77
C PHE A 255 10.63 -25.05 11.09
N LEU A 256 10.10 -23.83 11.18
CA LEU A 256 10.92 -22.63 10.97
C LEU A 256 11.72 -22.40 12.25
N GLN A 257 13.02 -22.68 12.19
CA GLN A 257 13.79 -23.04 13.38
C GLN A 257 14.42 -21.85 14.12
N SER A 258 14.47 -20.66 13.55
CA SER A 258 14.77 -19.42 14.29
C SER A 258 14.77 -18.23 13.35
N LEU A 259 14.45 -17.06 13.90
CA LEU A 259 14.70 -15.76 13.31
C LEU A 259 15.69 -15.01 14.20
N ASP A 260 16.97 -15.38 14.14
CA ASP A 260 17.95 -14.88 15.12
C ASP A 260 18.43 -13.47 14.74
N LEU A 261 17.73 -12.45 15.25
CA LEU A 261 18.13 -11.05 15.15
C LEU A 261 19.26 -10.76 16.15
N MET A 262 20.49 -11.10 15.77
CA MET A 262 21.66 -10.71 16.54
C MET A 262 22.12 -9.31 16.13
N LYS A 263 21.94 -8.35 17.04
CA LYS A 263 22.57 -7.04 16.95
C LYS A 263 24.01 -7.16 17.46
N THR A 264 24.95 -7.42 16.56
CA THR A 264 26.36 -7.12 16.89
C THR A 264 26.57 -5.61 16.78
N LEU A 265 27.58 -5.06 17.45
CA LEU A 265 27.88 -3.62 17.51
C LEU A 265 27.93 -2.89 16.14
N TRP A 266 27.87 -3.60 15.01
CA TRP A 266 28.01 -3.05 13.67
C TRP A 266 27.04 -3.60 12.59
N GLN A 267 26.15 -4.58 12.86
CA GLN A 267 25.24 -5.16 11.86
C GLN A 267 24.06 -5.95 12.48
N SER A 268 22.90 -5.97 11.79
CA SER A 268 21.72 -6.78 12.14
C SER A 268 21.68 -8.02 11.23
N GLU A 269 22.18 -9.19 11.61
CA GLU A 269 22.05 -10.38 10.75
C GLU A 269 20.64 -11.00 10.87
N LEU A 270 20.02 -11.39 9.75
CA LEU A 270 18.83 -12.24 9.72
C LEU A 270 19.23 -13.66 9.30
N LYS A 271 18.92 -14.65 10.13
CA LYS A 271 19.08 -16.08 9.80
C LYS A 271 17.73 -16.74 9.80
N ILE A 272 17.44 -17.48 8.72
CA ILE A 272 16.23 -18.29 8.57
C ILE A 272 16.70 -19.73 8.40
N GLN A 273 16.12 -20.64 9.18
CA GLN A 273 16.36 -22.08 9.08
C GLN A 273 15.01 -22.80 8.96
N ALA A 274 14.93 -23.82 8.10
CA ALA A 274 13.76 -24.67 7.94
C ALA A 274 14.16 -26.14 8.13
N LYS A 275 13.37 -26.93 8.88
CA LYS A 275 13.62 -28.36 9.11
C LYS A 275 12.37 -29.20 8.88
N ALA A 276 12.55 -30.33 8.17
CA ALA A 276 11.56 -31.38 7.95
C ALA A 276 11.82 -32.54 8.92
N LEU A 277 10.77 -33.17 9.48
CA LEU A 277 10.89 -34.19 10.51
C LEU A 277 11.74 -35.43 10.12
N ASN A 278 11.96 -35.67 8.82
CA ASN A 278 12.68 -36.86 8.32
C ASN A 278 13.88 -36.59 7.39
N ARG A 279 14.24 -35.32 7.12
CA ARG A 279 15.49 -34.98 6.43
C ARG A 279 16.01 -33.63 6.91
N ASP A 280 17.27 -33.61 7.35
CA ASP A 280 18.01 -32.39 7.61
C ASP A 280 18.34 -31.70 6.28
N ILE A 281 17.46 -30.83 5.78
CA ILE A 281 17.78 -29.92 4.69
C ILE A 281 18.45 -28.69 5.31
N TYR A 282 19.74 -28.79 5.62
CA TYR A 282 20.50 -27.65 6.12
C TYR A 282 20.75 -26.63 4.99
N GLN A 283 20.10 -25.46 5.05
CA GLN A 283 20.58 -24.28 4.33
C GLN A 283 20.72 -23.10 5.30
N ASN A 284 21.97 -22.68 5.51
CA ASN A 284 22.28 -21.45 6.25
C ASN A 284 22.33 -20.29 5.26
N TRP A 285 21.38 -19.37 5.34
CA TRP A 285 21.43 -18.11 4.59
C TRP A 285 21.90 -16.97 5.50
N LYS A 286 23.05 -16.39 5.18
CA LYS A 286 23.53 -15.12 5.76
C LYS A 286 23.03 -13.99 4.88
N MET A 287 21.88 -13.40 5.22
CA MET A 287 21.40 -12.22 4.51
C MET A 287 21.97 -10.96 5.18
N LEU A 288 23.18 -10.57 4.77
CA LEU A 288 23.64 -9.17 4.72
C LEU A 288 25.05 -9.06 4.12
N LYS A 289 25.08 -9.00 2.78
CA LYS A 289 26.03 -8.19 2.01
C LYS A 289 25.52 -8.15 0.57
N LYS A 290 25.06 -6.98 0.13
CA LYS A 290 24.78 -6.62 -1.28
C LYS A 290 23.96 -7.64 -2.07
N VAL A 291 22.73 -7.27 -2.38
CA VAL A 291 21.97 -7.77 -3.53
C VAL A 291 22.86 -7.69 -4.78
N THR A 292 23.44 -8.82 -5.18
CA THR A 292 24.05 -9.20 -6.47
C THR A 292 24.95 -10.41 -6.19
N ASP A 293 24.46 -11.62 -6.51
CA ASP A 293 25.20 -12.89 -6.64
C ASP A 293 24.51 -14.11 -5.98
N VAL A 294 23.19 -14.25 -6.15
CA VAL A 294 22.57 -15.58 -6.06
C VAL A 294 22.26 -16.03 -7.48
N ALA A 295 23.34 -16.37 -8.19
CA ALA A 295 23.27 -17.14 -9.41
C ALA A 295 23.01 -18.61 -9.03
N PHE A 296 21.99 -19.18 -9.67
CA PHE A 296 21.74 -20.61 -9.83
C PHE A 296 22.98 -21.48 -9.66
N ARG A 297 23.00 -22.33 -8.64
CA ARG A 297 23.72 -23.61 -8.71
C ARG A 297 22.91 -24.70 -8.02
N TRP A 298 22.56 -25.68 -8.86
CA TRP A 298 21.95 -26.97 -8.56
C TRP A 298 22.89 -27.84 -7.74
#